data_AF-A0A6S7BY86-F1
#
_entry.id   AF-A0A6S7BY86-F1
#
_cell.length_a   1.000
_cell.length_b   1.000
_cell.length_c   1.000
_cell.angle_alpha   90.00
_cell.angle_beta   90.00
_cell.angle_gamma   90.00
#
_symmetry.space_group_name_H-M   'P 1'
#
loop_
_entity.id
_entity.type
_entity.pdbx_description
1 polymer ?
#
loop_
_entity_poly.entity_id
_entity_poly.type
_entity_poly.pdbx_seq_one_letter_code
_entity_poly.pdbx_strand_id
1 'polypeptide(L)'
;MDTFDIAVAQKSLWSKYPVMDATLDPSGFGSGSHIAIHCVPESTGLAVWYERSLEERDSRGLPEFKNGRYLLRFFAEEAKFDAIEFAVKVANTVSEPERLIEQLDLHARDGSLQMILK
;
A
#
# COMPACT_ATOMS: atom_id res chain seq x y z
N MET A 1 -13.04 31.68 -9.87
CA MET A 1 -11.72 31.06 -10.11
C MET A 1 -11.39 30.37 -8.83
N ASP A 2 -11.74 29.09 -8.72
CA ASP A 2 -11.18 28.20 -7.71
C ASP A 2 -10.96 26.87 -8.42
N THR A 3 -9.68 26.55 -8.54
CA THR A 3 -9.15 25.39 -9.22
C THR A 3 -9.65 24.16 -8.46
N PHE A 4 -10.62 23.44 -9.03
CA PHE A 4 -10.83 22.06 -8.65
C PHE A 4 -9.53 21.33 -9.01
N ASP A 5 -8.66 21.14 -8.02
CA ASP A 5 -7.65 20.10 -8.04
C ASP A 5 -8.40 18.78 -8.14
N ILE A 6 -8.76 18.42 -9.38
CA ILE A 6 -8.97 17.04 -9.74
C ILE A 6 -7.58 16.44 -9.63
N ALA A 7 -7.22 15.99 -8.42
CA ALA A 7 -6.22 14.96 -8.28
C ALA A 7 -6.66 13.88 -9.26
N VAL A 8 -5.99 13.81 -10.41
CA VAL A 8 -6.26 12.79 -11.41
C VAL A 8 -6.03 11.50 -10.65
N ALA A 9 -7.12 10.83 -10.28
CA ALA A 9 -7.06 9.57 -9.57
C ALA A 9 -6.28 8.64 -10.49
N GLN A 10 -5.00 8.46 -10.18
CA GLN A 10 -4.10 7.67 -11.01
C GLN A 10 -4.71 6.28 -11.03
N LYS A 11 -5.20 5.87 -12.21
CA LYS A 11 -6.09 4.72 -12.30
C LYS A 11 -5.27 3.46 -12.01
N SER A 12 -5.42 2.91 -10.81
CA SER A 12 -4.81 1.63 -10.47
C SER A 12 -5.37 0.54 -11.38
N LEU A 13 -4.51 -0.35 -11.88
CA LEU A 13 -4.94 -1.58 -12.53
C LEU A 13 -5.62 -2.53 -11.55
N TRP A 14 -5.18 -2.47 -10.29
CA TRP A 14 -5.74 -3.27 -9.22
C TRP A 14 -5.50 -2.57 -7.88
N SER A 15 -6.48 -2.62 -6.99
CA SER A 15 -6.34 -2.14 -5.62
C SER A 15 -7.06 -3.07 -4.67
N LYS A 16 -6.51 -3.24 -3.47
CA LYS A 16 -7.21 -3.86 -2.34
C LYS A 16 -6.99 -3.05 -1.08
N TYR A 17 -8.02 -3.02 -0.24
CA TYR A 17 -8.00 -2.48 1.11
C TYR A 17 -8.15 -3.67 2.06
N PRO A 18 -7.04 -4.32 2.48
CA PRO A 18 -7.12 -5.52 3.31
C PRO A 18 -7.73 -5.27 4.69
N VAL A 19 -7.73 -4.01 5.10
CA VAL A 19 -8.24 -3.55 6.38
C VAL A 19 -9.24 -2.44 6.07
N MET A 20 -10.53 -2.77 6.11
CA MET A 20 -11.60 -1.78 6.03
C MET A 20 -12.44 -1.79 7.30
N ASP A 21 -12.55 -0.58 7.85
CA ASP A 21 -13.68 0.00 8.59
C ASP A 21 -14.21 -0.76 9.82
N ALA A 22 -14.07 -0.11 10.98
CA ALA A 22 -14.68 -0.50 12.25
C ALA A 22 -16.22 -0.65 12.21
N THR A 23 -16.89 -0.25 11.12
CA THR A 23 -18.33 -0.52 10.93
C THR A 23 -18.66 -2.00 10.70
N LEU A 24 -17.70 -2.82 10.26
CA LEU A 24 -17.89 -4.26 9.98
C LEU A 24 -17.20 -5.19 10.98
N ASP A 25 -16.24 -4.69 11.76
CA ASP A 25 -15.51 -5.46 12.78
C ASP A 25 -15.21 -4.57 14.00
N PRO A 26 -15.78 -4.85 15.20
CA PRO A 26 -15.52 -4.07 16.41
C PRO A 26 -14.10 -4.25 16.97
N SER A 27 -13.27 -5.14 16.39
CA SER A 27 -11.82 -5.22 16.60
C SER A 27 -11.00 -4.45 15.54
N GLY A 28 -11.69 -3.75 14.63
CA GLY A 28 -11.14 -3.01 13.51
C GLY A 28 -10.45 -1.68 13.86
N PHE A 29 -9.83 -1.11 12.84
CA PHE A 29 -9.10 0.15 12.90
C PHE A 29 -10.08 1.31 13.12
N GLY A 30 -9.72 2.27 13.96
CA GLY A 30 -10.55 3.44 14.25
C GLY A 30 -10.92 4.26 12.99
N SER A 31 -11.94 5.12 13.11
CA SER A 31 -12.51 5.85 11.98
C SER A 31 -11.43 6.63 11.21
N GLY A 32 -11.23 6.30 9.93
CA GLY A 32 -10.26 6.95 9.05
C GLY A 32 -8.90 6.26 8.96
N SER A 33 -8.72 5.14 9.66
CA SER A 33 -7.54 4.30 9.49
C SER A 33 -7.75 3.22 8.43
N HIS A 34 -6.82 3.11 7.50
CA HIS A 34 -6.81 2.09 6.46
C HIS A 34 -5.39 1.78 6.01
N ILE A 35 -5.26 0.60 5.40
CA ILE A 35 -4.14 0.30 4.52
C ILE A 35 -4.66 -0.12 3.17
N ALA A 36 -3.89 0.21 2.13
CA ALA A 36 -4.23 -0.17 0.77
C ALA A 36 -2.99 -0.62 0.01
N ILE A 37 -3.18 -1.54 -0.92
CA ILE A 37 -2.17 -1.95 -1.88
C ILE A 37 -2.70 -1.59 -3.26
N HIS A 38 -1.89 -0.87 -4.03
CA HIS A 38 -2.25 -0.41 -5.37
C HIS A 38 -1.22 -0.92 -6.37
N CYS A 39 -1.68 -1.50 -7.47
CA CYS A 39 -0.88 -1.72 -8.67
C CYS A 39 -1.24 -0.62 -9.68
N VAL A 40 -0.31 0.27 -9.99
CA VAL A 40 -0.54 1.48 -10.77
C VAL A 40 0.37 1.50 -12.00
N PRO A 41 -0.17 1.77 -13.21
CA PRO A 41 0.67 2.03 -14.37
C PRO A 41 1.45 3.33 -14.19
N GLU A 42 2.73 3.26 -14.48
CA GLU A 42 3.64 4.41 -14.55
C GLU A 42 4.18 4.55 -15.97
N SER A 43 4.84 5.67 -16.27
CA SER A 43 5.34 5.99 -17.62
C SER A 43 6.30 4.95 -18.22
N THR A 44 6.93 4.12 -17.40
CA THR A 44 7.96 3.14 -17.81
C THR A 44 7.67 1.72 -17.32
N GLY A 45 6.49 1.46 -16.75
CA GLY A 45 6.18 0.17 -16.16
C GLY A 45 5.04 0.22 -15.16
N LEU A 46 5.13 -0.60 -14.12
CA LEU A 46 4.07 -0.79 -13.12
C LEU A 46 4.66 -0.69 -11.71
N ALA A 47 4.06 0.16 -10.88
CA ALA A 47 4.45 0.32 -9.49
C ALA A 47 3.41 -0.33 -8.58
N VAL A 48 3.89 -1.12 -7.61
CA VAL A 48 3.07 -1.64 -6.52
C VAL A 48 3.34 -0.82 -5.27
N TRP A 49 2.33 -0.06 -4.85
CA TRP A 49 2.38 0.86 -3.72
C TRP A 49 1.65 0.28 -2.52
N TYR A 50 2.21 0.51 -1.34
CA TYR A 50 1.59 0.33 -0.04
C TYR A 50 1.20 1.70 0.52
N GLU A 51 -0.10 1.94 0.71
CA GLU A 51 -0.62 3.11 1.41
C GLU A 51 -0.96 2.76 2.86
N ARG A 52 -0.54 3.64 3.76
CA ARG A 52 -0.79 3.55 5.19
C ARG A 52 -1.39 4.86 5.69
N SER A 53 -2.54 4.74 6.34
CA SER A 53 -3.17 5.82 7.09
C SER A 53 -3.65 5.23 8.41
N LEU A 54 -2.95 5.46 9.51
CA LEU A 54 -3.33 5.02 10.85
C LEU A 54 -3.59 6.21 11.76
N GLU A 55 -4.31 6.01 12.87
CA GLU A 55 -4.45 7.03 13.91
C GLU A 55 -3.08 7.39 14.52
N GLU A 56 -2.94 8.61 15.03
CA GLU A 56 -1.66 9.13 15.56
C GLU A 56 -1.07 8.28 16.70
N ARG A 57 -1.93 7.58 17.45
CA ARG A 57 -1.54 6.71 18.58
C ARG A 57 -1.47 5.22 18.20
N ASP A 58 -1.69 4.89 16.94
CA ASP A 58 -1.60 3.53 16.46
C ASP A 58 -0.13 3.08 16.44
N SER A 59 0.16 2.03 17.19
CA SER A 59 1.53 1.49 17.36
C SER A 59 1.81 0.25 16.52
N ARG A 60 0.88 -0.13 15.61
CA ARG A 60 1.05 -1.29 14.74
C ARG A 60 2.15 -1.04 13.71
N GLY A 61 2.88 -2.08 13.35
CA GLY A 61 3.98 -2.00 12.39
C GLY A 61 5.30 -1.55 12.99
N LEU A 62 6.21 -1.08 12.14
CA LEU A 62 7.55 -0.64 12.50
C LEU A 62 7.55 0.87 12.88
N PRO A 63 8.26 1.27 13.95
CA PRO A 63 8.22 2.63 14.50
C PRO A 63 8.81 3.70 13.56
N GLU A 64 9.65 3.32 12.61
CA GLU A 64 10.22 4.23 11.61
C GLU A 64 9.26 4.57 10.46
N PHE A 65 8.19 3.78 10.27
CA PHE A 65 7.20 4.01 9.23
C PHE A 65 6.10 4.96 9.72
N LYS A 66 5.76 5.93 8.87
CA LYS A 66 4.73 6.94 9.12
C LYS A 66 3.56 6.69 8.18
N ASN A 67 2.47 7.44 8.35
CA ASN A 67 1.42 7.47 7.34
C ASN A 67 1.98 8.02 6.02
N GLY A 68 1.62 7.41 4.90
CA GLY A 68 2.16 7.74 3.59
C GLY A 68 1.99 6.62 2.58
N ARG A 69 2.61 6.81 1.41
CA ARG A 69 2.68 5.81 0.34
C ARG A 69 4.12 5.35 0.14
N TYR A 70 4.32 4.03 0.14
CA TYR A 70 5.61 3.38 0.09
C TYR A 70 5.68 2.45 -1.12
N LEU A 71 6.77 2.55 -1.90
CA LEU A 71 6.95 1.66 -3.04
C LEU A 71 7.38 0.28 -2.52
N LEU A 72 6.60 -0.75 -2.85
CA LEU A 72 6.97 -2.13 -2.54
C LEU A 72 7.85 -2.70 -3.64
N ARG A 73 7.47 -2.49 -4.90
CA ARG A 73 8.19 -3.00 -6.07
C ARG A 73 7.80 -2.27 -7.35
N PHE A 74 8.76 -2.19 -8.27
CA PHE A 74 8.53 -1.77 -9.65
C PHE A 74 8.73 -2.94 -10.61
N PHE A 75 7.89 -3.03 -11.63
CA PHE A 75 7.92 -4.03 -12.68
C PHE A 75 8.01 -3.34 -14.04
N ALA A 76 8.73 -3.94 -14.99
CA ALA A 76 8.70 -3.51 -16.38
C ALA A 76 7.29 -3.66 -16.97
N GLU A 77 6.96 -2.88 -18.00
CA GLU A 77 5.62 -2.84 -18.60
C GLU A 77 5.12 -4.21 -19.06
N GLU A 78 6.03 -5.06 -19.56
CA GLU A 78 5.73 -6.40 -20.06
C GLU A 78 5.36 -7.38 -18.93
N ALA A 79 5.76 -7.09 -17.69
CA ALA A 79 5.55 -7.92 -16.51
C ALA A 79 4.23 -7.59 -15.77
N LYS A 80 3.18 -7.22 -16.52
CA LYS A 80 1.87 -6.82 -15.98
C LYS A 80 1.23 -7.84 -15.06
N PHE A 81 1.23 -9.11 -15.45
CA PHE A 81 0.62 -10.17 -14.64
C PHE A 81 1.42 -10.42 -13.36
N ASP A 82 2.75 -10.37 -13.43
CA ASP A 82 3.62 -10.52 -12.26
C ASP A 82 3.40 -9.38 -11.25
N ALA A 83 3.22 -8.14 -11.75
CA ALA A 83 2.91 -6.99 -10.91
C ALA A 83 1.58 -7.15 -10.18
N ILE A 84 0.54 -7.62 -10.88
CA ILE A 84 -0.77 -7.88 -10.29
C ILE A 84 -0.70 -9.05 -9.31
N GLU A 85 -0.03 -10.14 -9.67
CA GLU A 85 0.12 -11.32 -8.80
C GLU A 85 0.86 -10.96 -7.52
N PHE A 86 1.93 -10.17 -7.61
CA PHE A 86 2.65 -9.66 -6.45
C PHE A 86 1.73 -8.80 -5.56
N ALA A 87 1.00 -7.85 -6.15
CA ALA A 87 0.06 -7.00 -5.39
C ALA A 87 -1.01 -7.83 -4.67
N VAL A 88 -1.58 -8.84 -5.34
CA VAL A 88 -2.56 -9.76 -4.75
C VAL A 88 -1.95 -10.58 -3.62
N LYS A 89 -0.78 -11.19 -3.83
CA LYS A 89 -0.12 -12.01 -2.80
C LYS A 89 0.20 -11.19 -1.56
N VAL A 90 0.81 -10.03 -1.72
CA VAL A 90 1.16 -9.13 -0.63
C VAL A 90 -0.09 -8.71 0.17
N ALA A 91 -1.15 -8.31 -0.52
CA ALA A 91 -2.40 -7.89 0.13
C ALA A 91 -3.19 -9.04 0.81
N ASN A 92 -2.77 -10.29 0.64
CA ASN A 92 -3.39 -11.48 1.21
C ASN A 92 -2.41 -12.34 2.03
N THR A 93 -1.22 -11.81 2.35
CA THR A 93 -0.16 -12.62 2.99
C THR A 93 -0.52 -13.02 4.42
N VAL A 94 -1.27 -12.18 5.14
CA VAL A 94 -1.65 -12.43 6.54
C VAL A 94 -3.09 -12.01 6.80
N SER A 95 -3.81 -12.79 7.61
CA SER A 95 -5.20 -12.52 8.02
C SER A 95 -5.31 -11.60 9.23
N GLU A 96 -4.29 -11.56 10.08
CA GLU A 96 -4.19 -10.69 11.25
C GLU A 96 -3.69 -9.28 10.85
N PRO A 97 -4.45 -8.21 11.10
CA PRO A 97 -4.09 -6.89 10.60
C PRO A 97 -2.77 -6.32 11.16
N GLU A 98 -2.44 -6.60 12.42
CA GLU A 98 -1.20 -6.14 13.06
C GLU A 98 0.02 -6.70 12.33
N ARG A 99 0.01 -8.01 12.08
CA ARG A 99 1.07 -8.70 11.34
C ARG A 99 1.11 -8.28 9.88
N LEU A 100 -0.04 -7.98 9.27
CA LEU A 100 -0.08 -7.50 7.90
C LEU A 100 0.65 -6.15 7.75
N ILE A 101 0.43 -5.20 8.67
CA ILE A 101 1.12 -3.90 8.64
C ILE A 101 2.62 -4.08 8.82
N GLU A 102 3.05 -4.87 9.81
CA GLU A 102 4.48 -5.12 10.04
C GLU A 102 5.16 -5.75 8.81
N GLN A 103 4.51 -6.72 8.15
CA GLN A 103 5.04 -7.33 6.92
C GLN A 103 5.11 -6.33 5.76
N LEU A 104 4.12 -5.44 5.63
CA LEU A 104 4.13 -4.40 4.59
C LEU A 104 5.24 -3.36 4.83
N ASP A 105 5.45 -2.96 6.08
CA ASP A 105 6.56 -2.08 6.47
C ASP A 105 7.91 -2.74 6.16
N LEU A 106 8.07 -4.04 6.47
CA LEU A 106 9.27 -4.81 6.12
C LEU A 106 9.51 -4.86 4.61
N HIS A 107 8.47 -5.14 3.82
CA HIS A 107 8.58 -5.14 2.36
C HIS A 107 8.92 -3.77 1.79
N ALA A 108 8.34 -2.70 2.33
CA ALA A 108 8.65 -1.33 1.93
C ALA A 108 10.10 -0.96 2.26
N ARG A 109 10.63 -1.42 3.41
CA ARG A 109 12.03 -1.22 3.78
C ARG A 109 12.97 -1.93 2.81
N ASP A 110 12.67 -3.18 2.46
CA ASP A 110 13.47 -3.97 1.53
C ASP A 110 13.38 -3.43 0.08
N GLY A 111 12.20 -2.97 -0.34
CA GLY A 111 11.98 -2.31 -1.63
C GLY A 111 12.75 -1.00 -1.77
N SER A 112 12.85 -0.24 -0.67
CA SER A 112 13.65 0.99 -0.62
C SER A 112 15.15 0.72 -0.76
N LEU A 113 15.65 -0.41 -0.25
CA LEU A 113 17.06 -0.80 -0.39
C LEU A 113 17.41 -1.20 -1.84
N GLN A 114 16.47 -1.76 -2.59
CA GLN A 114 16.66 -2.13 -4.01
C GLN A 114 16.75 -0.91 -4.95
N MET A 115 16.24 0.26 -4.53
CA MET A 115 16.33 1.51 -5.30
C MET A 115 17.65 2.26 -5.12
N ILE A 116 18.34 2.07 -3.99
CA ILE A 116 19.60 2.78 -3.69
C ILE A 116 20.82 2.09 -4.33
N LEU A 117 20.69 0.81 -4.70
CA LEU A 117 21.79 -0.04 -5.18
C LEU A 117 21.83 -0.24 -6.71
N LYS A 118 21.30 0.68 -7.51
CA LYS A 118 21.43 0.65 -8.98
C LYS A 118 22.15 1.87 -9.52
#